data_AF-Q9AHN2-F1
#
_entry.id   AF-Q9AHN2-F1
#
_cell.length_a   1.000
_cell.length_b   1.000
_cell.length_c   1.000
_cell.angle_alpha   90.00
_cell.angle_beta   90.00
_cell.angle_gamma   90.00
#
_symmetry.space_group_name_H-M   'P 1'
#
loop_
_entity.id
_entity.type
_entity.pdbx_description
1 polymer ?
#
loop_
_entity_poly.entity_id
_entity_poly.type
_entity_poly.pdbx_seq_one_letter_code
_entity_poly.pdbx_strand_id
1 'polypeptide(L)'
;MSLFKRATELFKSGNYKDALTLYENIAKIYGSESLVKYNIDICKKNITQSKSNKIEEDNISGENEFSVSIKDLYNEISNSELGITKERLGAPPLVSIIMTSHNTEKFIEASINSLLLQTYNNLEVIVVDDYSTDKTFQIASRIANSTSKVKTFRLNSNLGTYFAKNTGILKSKGDIIFFQDSDDVCHHERIERCVNALLSNKDNIAVRCAYSRINLETQNIIKVNDNKYKLGLITLGVYRKVFNEIGFFNCTTKASDDEFYHRIIKYYGKNRINNLFLPLYYNTMREDSLFSDMVEWVDENNIKQKTSDARQNYLHEFQKIHNERKFNELKEIFSFPRIHDALPISKEMSKLSNPKIPVYINICSIPSRIKQLQYTIGVLKNQCDHFHIYLDGYPEVPDFIKKLGNKATVINCQNKNESIRDNGKFILLEKLIKENKDGYYITCDDDIRYPADYINTMIKKINKYNDKAAIGLHGVIFPSRVNKYFSSDRIVYNFQKTFRK
;
A
#
# COMPACT_ATOMS: atom_id res chain seq x y z
N MET A 1 16.49 -15.82 22.96
CA MET A 1 15.41 -16.13 21.98
C MET A 1 14.19 -15.31 22.38
N SER A 2 13.53 -14.58 21.46
CA SER A 2 12.38 -13.75 21.87
C SER A 2 11.26 -14.65 22.42
N LEU A 3 10.56 -14.19 23.47
CA LEU A 3 9.45 -14.93 24.08
C LEU A 3 8.39 -15.31 23.03
N PHE A 4 8.13 -14.42 22.07
CA PHE A 4 7.29 -14.68 20.91
C PHE A 4 7.78 -15.85 20.07
N LYS A 5 9.06 -15.87 19.69
CA LYS A 5 9.63 -16.96 18.89
C LYS A 5 9.45 -18.31 19.58
N ARG A 6 9.69 -18.36 20.90
CA ARG A 6 9.50 -19.58 21.69
C ARG A 6 8.02 -19.98 21.80
N ALA A 7 7.12 -19.03 22.02
CA ALA A 7 5.67 -19.26 22.07
C ALA A 7 5.16 -19.85 20.74
N THR A 8 5.64 -19.29 19.62
CA THR A 8 5.28 -19.72 18.28
C THR A 8 5.87 -21.09 17.93
N GLU A 9 7.10 -21.41 18.34
CA GLU A 9 7.69 -22.74 18.15
C GLU A 9 6.90 -23.82 18.89
N LEU A 10 6.51 -23.57 20.15
CA LEU A 10 5.67 -24.48 20.93
C LEU A 10 4.27 -24.62 20.36
N PHE A 11 3.69 -23.53 19.85
CA PHE A 11 2.39 -23.55 19.18
C PHE A 11 2.43 -24.44 17.93
N LYS A 12 3.49 -24.33 17.13
CA LYS A 12 3.69 -25.13 15.91
C LYS A 12 3.95 -26.60 16.21
N SER A 13 4.63 -26.91 17.32
CA SER A 13 4.91 -28.30 17.72
C SER A 13 3.72 -29.01 18.37
N GLY A 14 2.52 -28.42 18.34
CA GLY A 14 1.33 -28.94 19.01
C GLY A 14 1.38 -28.85 20.54
N ASN A 15 2.40 -28.20 21.11
CA ASN A 15 2.51 -27.99 22.55
C ASN A 15 1.72 -26.75 22.97
N TYR A 16 0.40 -26.86 22.81
CA TYR A 16 -0.54 -25.76 23.06
C TYR A 16 -0.55 -25.29 24.52
N LYS A 17 -0.20 -26.15 25.47
CA LYS A 17 -0.18 -25.80 26.90
C LYS A 17 0.96 -24.83 27.21
N ASP A 18 2.17 -25.13 26.78
CA ASP A 18 3.33 -24.26 26.99
C ASP A 18 3.27 -23.01 26.10
N ALA A 19 2.71 -23.15 24.89
CA ALA A 19 2.43 -22.03 24.01
C ALA A 19 1.42 -21.06 24.64
N LEU A 20 0.32 -21.56 25.21
CA LEU A 20 -0.68 -20.76 25.92
C LEU A 20 -0.04 -19.94 27.03
N THR A 21 0.75 -20.59 27.90
CA THR A 21 1.43 -19.93 29.00
C THR A 21 2.36 -18.81 28.52
N LEU A 22 3.11 -19.05 27.44
CA LEU A 22 3.96 -18.01 26.88
C LEU A 22 3.17 -16.88 26.24
N TYR A 23 2.08 -17.17 25.54
CA TYR A 23 1.21 -16.13 25.00
C TYR A 23 0.55 -15.30 26.10
N GLU A 24 0.01 -15.91 27.16
CA GLU A 24 -0.54 -15.19 28.31
C GLU A 24 0.53 -14.33 29.03
N ASN A 25 1.77 -14.82 29.11
CA ASN A 25 2.89 -14.04 29.65
C ASN A 25 3.28 -12.88 28.73
N ILE A 26 3.26 -13.07 27.41
CA ILE A 26 3.47 -12.02 26.42
C ILE A 26 2.37 -10.95 26.55
N ALA A 27 1.10 -11.35 26.65
CA ALA A 27 -0.02 -10.42 26.84
C ALA A 27 0.20 -9.51 28.05
N LYS A 28 0.67 -10.09 29.17
CA LYS A 28 0.98 -9.36 30.40
C LYS A 28 2.17 -8.41 30.24
N ILE A 29 3.28 -8.86 29.65
CA ILE A 29 4.50 -8.05 29.47
C ILE A 29 4.24 -6.83 28.57
N TYR A 30 3.44 -7.02 27.51
CA TYR A 30 3.17 -5.97 26.52
C TYR A 30 1.86 -5.21 26.79
N GLY A 31 1.16 -5.52 27.89
CA GLY A 31 -0.06 -4.82 28.31
C GLY A 31 -1.22 -4.88 27.30
N SER A 32 -1.28 -5.94 26.49
CA SER A 32 -2.22 -6.05 25.37
C SER A 32 -2.57 -7.52 25.13
N GLU A 33 -3.71 -7.95 25.65
CA GLU A 33 -4.26 -9.28 25.35
C GLU A 33 -4.58 -9.44 23.87
N SER A 34 -5.01 -8.35 23.18
CA SER A 34 -5.31 -8.37 21.75
C SER A 34 -4.13 -8.83 20.88
N LEU A 35 -2.89 -8.61 21.34
CA LEU A 35 -1.66 -8.98 20.64
C LEU A 35 -1.54 -10.48 20.36
N VAL A 36 -2.11 -11.31 21.25
CA VAL A 36 -1.98 -12.77 21.23
C VAL A 36 -3.31 -13.49 21.46
N LYS A 37 -4.42 -12.75 21.56
CA LYS A 37 -5.76 -13.27 21.88
C LYS A 37 -6.14 -14.43 20.98
N TYR A 38 -5.94 -14.26 19.67
CA TYR A 38 -6.20 -15.31 18.69
C TYR A 38 -5.41 -16.61 18.98
N ASN A 39 -4.12 -16.50 19.31
CA ASN A 39 -3.29 -17.64 19.65
C ASN A 39 -3.69 -18.28 20.99
N ILE A 40 -4.06 -17.47 21.98
CA ILE A 40 -4.59 -17.92 23.27
C ILE A 40 -5.87 -18.73 23.06
N ASP A 41 -6.79 -18.21 22.25
CA ASP A 41 -8.08 -18.86 21.99
C ASP A 41 -7.90 -20.23 21.31
N ILE A 42 -6.99 -20.31 20.33
CA ILE A 42 -6.64 -21.59 19.70
C ILE A 42 -5.98 -22.55 20.68
N CYS A 43 -5.04 -22.08 21.51
CA CYS A 43 -4.41 -22.96 22.49
C CYS A 43 -5.43 -23.51 23.48
N LYS A 44 -6.30 -22.65 24.03
CA LYS A 44 -7.36 -23.04 24.99
C LYS A 44 -8.28 -24.10 24.39
N LYS A 45 -8.73 -23.91 23.14
CA LYS A 45 -9.62 -24.85 22.44
C LYS A 45 -9.00 -26.23 22.20
N ASN A 46 -7.72 -26.30 21.85
CA ASN A 46 -7.04 -27.58 21.62
C ASN A 46 -6.68 -28.29 22.94
N ILE A 47 -6.42 -27.53 24.00
CA ILE A 47 -6.23 -28.10 25.34
C ILE A 47 -7.53 -28.75 25.86
N THR A 48 -8.70 -28.14 25.63
CA THR A 48 -9.99 -28.75 26.02
C THR A 48 -10.30 -30.02 25.22
N GLN A 49 -10.00 -30.06 23.91
CA GLN A 49 -10.17 -31.28 23.10
C GLN A 49 -9.25 -32.43 23.53
N SER A 50 -8.07 -32.14 24.10
CA SER A 50 -7.16 -33.18 24.63
C SER A 50 -7.64 -33.85 25.93
N LYS A 51 -8.69 -33.32 26.58
CA LYS A 51 -9.26 -33.87 27.84
C LYS A 51 -10.51 -34.72 27.64
N SER A 52 -11.06 -34.80 26.44
CA SER A 52 -12.29 -35.55 26.15
C SER A 52 -12.05 -36.62 25.08
N ASN A 53 -11.28 -37.66 25.43
CA ASN A 53 -11.41 -38.96 24.79
C ASN A 53 -12.38 -39.81 25.63
N LYS A 54 -13.67 -39.50 25.50
CA LYS A 54 -14.77 -40.45 25.70
C LYS A 54 -15.74 -40.21 24.56
N ILE A 55 -15.97 -41.28 23.81
CA ILE A 55 -16.96 -41.36 22.73
C ILE A 55 -18.32 -41.16 23.38
N GLU A 56 -18.99 -40.06 23.07
CA GLU A 56 -20.44 -39.95 23.13
C GLU A 56 -20.91 -39.62 21.71
N GLU A 57 -21.56 -40.60 21.09
CA GLU A 57 -22.35 -40.43 19.88
C GLU A 57 -23.59 -39.61 20.25
N ASP A 58 -23.52 -38.30 20.04
CA ASP A 58 -24.73 -37.51 19.98
C ASP A 58 -25.37 -37.68 18.59
N ASN A 59 -26.44 -38.48 18.57
CA ASN A 59 -27.43 -38.52 17.51
C ASN A 59 -28.04 -37.12 17.37
N ILE A 60 -27.53 -36.34 16.42
CA ILE A 60 -28.24 -35.20 15.85
C ILE A 60 -28.88 -35.67 14.55
N SER A 61 -30.10 -36.19 14.67
CA SER A 61 -31.04 -36.27 13.55
C SER A 61 -31.49 -34.85 13.21
N GLY A 62 -30.86 -34.27 12.20
CA GLY A 62 -31.18 -32.96 11.63
C GLY A 62 -30.15 -32.63 10.58
N GLU A 63 -30.45 -32.95 9.31
CA GLU A 63 -29.65 -32.56 8.16
C GLU A 63 -29.52 -31.03 8.12
N ASN A 64 -28.40 -30.48 8.57
CA ASN A 64 -28.01 -29.09 8.33
C ASN A 64 -26.62 -29.09 7.69
N GLU A 65 -26.51 -28.44 6.52
CA GLU A 65 -25.32 -28.39 5.69
C GLU A 65 -24.05 -28.03 6.48
N PHE A 66 -23.02 -28.87 6.39
CA PHE A 66 -21.73 -28.72 7.05
C PHE A 66 -21.07 -27.35 6.79
N SER A 67 -21.06 -26.47 7.81
CA SER A 67 -20.24 -25.26 7.80
C SER A 67 -18.75 -25.62 7.91
N VAL A 68 -17.89 -24.97 7.12
CA VAL A 68 -16.43 -25.18 7.14
C VAL A 68 -15.82 -24.10 8.01
N SER A 69 -14.96 -24.49 8.95
CA SER A 69 -14.29 -23.57 9.86
C SER A 69 -12.88 -23.21 9.38
N ILE A 70 -12.30 -22.13 9.93
CA ILE A 70 -10.88 -21.81 9.71
C ILE A 70 -9.96 -22.95 10.18
N LYS A 71 -10.36 -23.74 11.19
CA LYS A 71 -9.58 -24.88 11.69
C LYS A 71 -9.43 -25.95 10.61
N ASP A 72 -10.46 -26.19 9.82
CA ASP A 72 -10.43 -27.18 8.74
C ASP A 72 -9.42 -26.77 7.66
N LEU A 73 -9.35 -25.47 7.33
CA LEU A 73 -8.33 -24.95 6.42
C LEU A 73 -6.91 -25.09 6.99
N TYR A 74 -6.71 -24.86 8.29
CA TYR A 74 -5.40 -25.06 8.93
C TYR A 74 -4.94 -26.52 8.86
N ASN A 75 -5.85 -27.47 9.04
CA ASN A 75 -5.56 -28.89 8.89
C ASN A 75 -5.18 -29.23 7.44
N GLU A 76 -5.94 -28.70 6.47
CA GLU A 76 -5.65 -28.86 5.03
C GLU A 76 -4.26 -28.29 4.67
N ILE A 77 -3.91 -27.12 5.19
CA ILE A 77 -2.60 -26.49 5.00
C ILE A 77 -1.48 -27.34 5.61
N SER A 78 -1.68 -27.86 6.82
CA SER A 78 -0.70 -28.66 7.54
C SER A 78 -0.38 -29.97 6.82
N ASN A 79 -1.38 -30.56 6.13
CA ASN A 79 -1.23 -31.78 5.35
C ASN A 79 -0.71 -31.54 3.92
N SER A 80 -0.52 -30.28 3.51
CA SER A 80 -0.08 -29.94 2.15
C SER A 80 1.43 -29.74 2.06
N GLU A 81 2.08 -30.40 1.10
CA GLU A 81 3.50 -30.18 0.77
C GLU A 81 3.73 -28.95 -0.11
N LEU A 82 2.66 -28.28 -0.57
CA LEU A 82 2.76 -27.14 -1.47
C LEU A 82 3.51 -25.96 -0.82
N GLY A 83 4.55 -25.46 -1.50
CA GLY A 83 5.38 -24.37 -1.02
C GLY A 83 6.33 -24.76 0.13
N ILE A 84 6.44 -26.04 0.46
CA ILE A 84 7.46 -26.52 1.40
C ILE A 84 8.79 -26.67 0.64
N THR A 85 9.90 -26.36 1.32
CA THR A 85 11.25 -26.57 0.79
C THR A 85 12.12 -27.10 1.92
N LYS A 86 12.85 -28.19 1.66
CA LYS A 86 13.74 -28.84 2.65
C LYS A 86 15.04 -28.05 2.86
N GLU A 87 15.54 -27.35 1.83
CA GLU A 87 16.76 -26.54 1.88
C GLU A 87 16.65 -25.29 1.00
N ARG A 88 16.96 -24.11 1.58
CA ARG A 88 17.18 -22.89 0.79
C ARG A 88 18.67 -22.71 0.53
N LEU A 89 19.04 -22.59 -0.74
CA LEU A 89 20.39 -22.17 -1.14
C LEU A 89 20.50 -20.65 -1.01
N GLY A 90 21.33 -20.19 -0.07
CA GLY A 90 21.64 -18.76 0.12
C GLY A 90 20.77 -18.04 1.17
N ALA A 91 21.11 -16.77 1.39
CA ALA A 91 20.37 -15.93 2.34
C ALA A 91 18.95 -15.64 1.82
N PRO A 92 17.91 -15.73 2.67
CA PRO A 92 16.55 -15.45 2.24
C PRO A 92 16.42 -13.98 1.78
N PRO A 93 15.81 -13.69 0.63
CA PRO A 93 15.63 -12.30 0.15
C PRO A 93 14.79 -11.47 1.13
N LEU A 94 14.98 -10.16 1.15
CA LEU A 94 14.14 -9.30 1.99
C LEU A 94 12.74 -9.23 1.37
N VAL A 95 11.71 -9.51 2.16
CA VAL A 95 10.30 -9.36 1.75
C VAL A 95 9.74 -8.06 2.30
N SER A 96 9.14 -7.22 1.46
CA SER A 96 8.31 -6.10 1.91
C SER A 96 6.84 -6.42 1.75
N ILE A 97 6.09 -6.28 2.83
CA ILE A 97 4.64 -6.46 2.82
C ILE A 97 4.01 -5.08 2.91
N ILE A 98 3.33 -4.68 1.83
CA ILE A 98 2.68 -3.39 1.73
C ILE A 98 1.25 -3.53 2.22
N MET A 99 0.92 -2.78 3.26
CA MET A 99 -0.41 -2.70 3.84
C MET A 99 -0.95 -1.29 3.68
N THR A 100 -2.16 -1.16 3.15
CA THR A 100 -2.86 0.12 3.08
C THR A 100 -3.99 0.14 4.06
N SER A 101 -4.18 1.26 4.75
CA SER A 101 -5.22 1.39 5.77
C SER A 101 -6.03 2.67 5.60
N HIS A 102 -7.35 2.55 5.72
CA HIS A 102 -8.25 3.69 5.84
C HIS A 102 -9.41 3.32 6.77
N ASN A 103 -9.48 3.93 7.95
CA ASN A 103 -10.52 3.71 8.95
C ASN A 103 -10.74 2.23 9.30
N THR A 104 -9.69 1.59 9.83
CA THR A 104 -9.65 0.17 10.20
C THR A 104 -9.17 -0.04 11.64
N GLU A 105 -9.47 0.89 12.56
CA GLU A 105 -8.97 0.84 13.94
C GLU A 105 -9.30 -0.49 14.67
N LYS A 106 -10.42 -1.13 14.31
CA LYS A 106 -10.87 -2.42 14.86
C LYS A 106 -10.01 -3.60 14.41
N PHE A 107 -9.33 -3.51 13.27
CA PHE A 107 -8.71 -4.65 12.60
C PHE A 107 -7.19 -4.53 12.43
N ILE A 108 -6.69 -3.29 12.30
CA ILE A 108 -5.30 -3.01 11.93
C ILE A 108 -4.28 -3.68 12.86
N GLU A 109 -4.58 -3.79 14.16
CA GLU A 109 -3.70 -4.48 15.11
C GLU A 109 -3.58 -5.97 14.81
N ALA A 110 -4.70 -6.67 14.64
CA ALA A 110 -4.71 -8.10 14.31
C ALA A 110 -4.04 -8.37 12.95
N SER A 111 -4.29 -7.51 11.97
CA SER A 111 -3.67 -7.60 10.65
C SER A 111 -2.15 -7.49 10.72
N ILE A 112 -1.61 -6.47 11.39
CA ILE A 112 -0.15 -6.31 11.57
C ILE A 112 0.44 -7.49 12.37
N ASN A 113 -0.24 -7.95 13.41
CA ASN A 113 0.24 -9.08 14.22
C ASN A 113 0.34 -10.37 13.40
N SER A 114 -0.62 -10.64 12.50
CA SER A 114 -0.56 -11.80 11.60
C SER A 114 0.70 -11.81 10.71
N LEU A 115 1.19 -10.61 10.34
CA LEU A 115 2.43 -10.44 9.57
C LEU A 115 3.69 -10.58 10.45
N LEU A 116 3.63 -10.11 11.69
CA LEU A 116 4.74 -10.26 12.64
C LEU A 116 4.95 -11.71 13.10
N LEU A 117 3.90 -12.53 13.03
CA LEU A 117 3.91 -13.96 13.35
C LEU A 117 4.32 -14.85 12.17
N GLN A 118 4.70 -14.28 11.02
CA GLN A 118 5.16 -15.08 9.88
C GLN A 118 6.43 -15.87 10.23
N THR A 119 6.47 -17.10 9.73
CA THR A 119 7.64 -18.00 9.78
C THR A 119 8.84 -17.46 9.00
N TYR A 120 8.57 -16.70 7.93
CA TYR A 120 9.58 -16.00 7.15
C TYR A 120 10.13 -14.79 7.92
N ASN A 121 11.35 -14.91 8.45
CA ASN A 121 11.88 -13.88 9.35
C ASN A 121 12.39 -12.61 8.67
N ASN A 122 12.91 -12.70 7.43
CA ASN A 122 13.54 -11.57 6.73
C ASN A 122 12.50 -10.70 6.01
N LEU A 123 11.62 -10.06 6.78
CA LEU A 123 10.56 -9.21 6.26
C LEU A 123 10.53 -7.82 6.89
N GLU A 124 9.93 -6.88 6.17
CA GLU A 124 9.43 -5.61 6.69
C GLU A 124 7.96 -5.42 6.31
N VAL A 125 7.21 -4.74 7.18
CA VAL A 125 5.81 -4.35 6.95
C VAL A 125 5.76 -2.84 6.78
N ILE A 126 5.24 -2.40 5.64
CA ILE A 126 5.07 -0.99 5.31
C ILE A 126 3.59 -0.67 5.34
N VAL A 127 3.15 0.00 6.41
CA VAL A 127 1.76 0.44 6.57
C VAL A 127 1.64 1.86 6.04
N VAL A 128 0.76 2.08 5.07
CA VAL A 128 0.45 3.39 4.51
C VAL A 128 -0.99 3.75 4.85
N ASP A 129 -1.14 4.70 5.77
CA ASP A 129 -2.44 5.28 6.13
C ASP A 129 -2.91 6.27 5.07
N ASP A 130 -4.00 5.92 4.40
CA ASP A 130 -4.66 6.73 3.38
C ASP A 130 -5.60 7.77 4.02
N TYR A 131 -5.03 8.57 4.93
CA TYR A 131 -5.73 9.68 5.59
C TYR A 131 -6.94 9.23 6.43
N SER A 132 -6.73 8.28 7.34
CA SER A 132 -7.78 7.85 8.29
C SER A 132 -8.18 8.98 9.23
N THR A 133 -9.44 8.96 9.68
CA THR A 133 -10.01 9.90 10.66
C THR A 133 -10.19 9.28 12.04
N ASP A 134 -10.03 7.96 12.16
CA ASP A 134 -10.12 7.19 13.41
C ASP A 134 -8.72 6.92 14.03
N LYS A 135 -8.61 5.98 14.98
CA LYS A 135 -7.34 5.65 15.64
C LYS A 135 -6.40 4.77 14.81
N THR A 136 -6.73 4.42 13.56
CA THR A 136 -5.94 3.51 12.71
C THR A 136 -4.45 3.85 12.67
N PHE A 137 -4.12 5.10 12.30
CA PHE A 137 -2.72 5.53 12.19
C PHE A 137 -2.01 5.53 13.55
N GLN A 138 -2.72 5.87 14.63
CA GLN A 138 -2.17 5.88 15.98
C GLN A 138 -1.81 4.46 16.44
N ILE A 139 -2.70 3.48 16.20
CA ILE A 139 -2.48 2.07 16.53
C ILE A 139 -1.29 1.51 15.74
N ALA A 140 -1.27 1.70 14.42
CA ALA A 140 -0.16 1.23 13.58
C ALA A 140 1.17 1.87 14.00
N SER A 141 1.17 3.17 14.32
CA SER A 141 2.37 3.90 14.76
C SER A 141 2.87 3.43 16.12
N ARG A 142 1.97 3.07 17.06
CA ARG A 142 2.36 2.45 18.33
C ARG A 142 3.12 1.15 18.09
N ILE A 143 2.63 0.29 17.19
CA ILE A 143 3.28 -0.98 16.85
C ILE A 143 4.64 -0.74 16.15
N ALA A 144 4.72 0.21 15.20
CA ALA A 144 6.00 0.56 14.57
C ALA A 144 7.05 1.09 15.56
N ASN A 145 6.65 1.68 16.68
CA ASN A 145 7.58 2.09 17.72
C ASN A 145 8.09 0.92 18.58
N SER A 146 7.40 -0.22 18.60
CA SER A 146 7.80 -1.39 19.40
C SER A 146 8.64 -2.39 18.61
N THR A 147 8.74 -2.27 17.29
CA THR A 147 9.52 -3.19 16.45
C THR A 147 10.09 -2.52 15.21
N SER A 148 11.34 -2.84 14.85
CA SER A 148 11.98 -2.35 13.63
C SER A 148 11.42 -2.96 12.34
N LYS A 149 10.62 -4.03 12.45
CA LYS A 149 10.00 -4.71 11.30
C LYS A 149 8.85 -3.90 10.70
N VAL A 150 8.22 -2.97 11.43
CA VAL A 150 7.06 -2.22 10.95
C VAL A 150 7.43 -0.76 10.75
N LYS A 151 7.04 -0.18 9.61
CA LYS A 151 7.15 1.26 9.33
C LYS A 151 5.77 1.79 8.96
N THR A 152 5.41 2.93 9.52
CA THR A 152 4.16 3.62 9.17
C THR A 152 4.43 4.91 8.40
N PHE A 153 3.59 5.15 7.41
CA PHE A 153 3.52 6.39 6.64
C PHE A 153 2.07 6.86 6.57
N ARG A 154 1.86 8.15 6.43
CA ARG A 154 0.52 8.73 6.27
C ARG A 154 0.49 9.67 5.09
N LEU A 155 -0.54 9.53 4.27
CA LEU A 155 -0.84 10.47 3.18
C LEU A 155 -1.52 11.72 3.75
N ASN A 156 -1.33 12.84 3.07
CA ASN A 156 -1.87 14.15 3.45
C ASN A 156 -3.32 14.36 3.01
N SER A 157 -3.85 13.43 2.21
CA SER A 157 -5.25 13.36 1.77
C SER A 157 -5.59 11.93 1.37
N ASN A 158 -6.88 11.57 1.40
CA ASN A 158 -7.34 10.26 0.92
C ASN A 158 -7.20 10.20 -0.61
N LEU A 159 -6.31 9.34 -1.11
CA LEU A 159 -5.98 9.13 -2.52
C LEU A 159 -6.27 7.70 -3.01
N GLY A 160 -6.86 6.87 -2.17
CA GLY A 160 -7.27 5.51 -2.50
C GLY A 160 -6.18 4.47 -2.26
N THR A 161 -6.61 3.21 -2.14
CA THR A 161 -5.74 2.07 -1.82
C THR A 161 -4.57 1.92 -2.79
N TYR A 162 -4.76 2.06 -4.10
CA TYR A 162 -3.66 1.82 -5.04
C TYR A 162 -2.62 2.95 -5.06
N PHE A 163 -3.03 4.20 -4.79
CA PHE A 163 -2.07 5.28 -4.53
C PHE A 163 -1.24 4.98 -3.27
N ALA A 164 -1.89 4.52 -2.20
CA ALA A 164 -1.22 4.12 -0.96
C ALA A 164 -0.30 2.90 -1.17
N LYS A 165 -0.70 1.89 -1.96
CA LYS A 165 0.14 0.74 -2.33
C LYS A 165 1.40 1.20 -3.07
N ASN A 166 1.24 2.05 -4.09
CA ASN A 166 2.37 2.61 -4.83
C ASN A 166 3.32 3.42 -3.92
N THR A 167 2.76 4.20 -3.00
CA THR A 167 3.55 4.91 -1.98
C THR A 167 4.34 3.93 -1.11
N GLY A 168 3.70 2.85 -0.66
CA GLY A 168 4.35 1.80 0.13
C GLY A 168 5.49 1.11 -0.63
N ILE A 169 5.29 0.82 -1.92
CA ILE A 169 6.32 0.25 -2.79
C ILE A 169 7.54 1.16 -2.85
N LEU A 170 7.36 2.48 -3.02
CA LEU A 170 8.47 3.45 -3.02
C LEU A 170 9.21 3.54 -1.67
N LYS A 171 8.52 3.30 -0.54
CA LYS A 171 9.11 3.36 0.81
C LYS A 171 9.76 2.05 1.26
N SER A 172 9.46 0.96 0.57
CA SER A 172 9.94 -0.37 0.88
C SER A 172 11.35 -0.64 0.33
N LYS A 173 12.06 -1.62 0.89
CA LYS A 173 13.43 -2.00 0.54
C LYS A 173 13.59 -3.45 0.07
N GLY A 174 12.60 -4.30 0.29
CA GLY A 174 12.64 -5.73 -0.04
C GLY A 174 12.71 -6.04 -1.52
N ASP A 175 13.35 -7.16 -1.85
CA ASP A 175 13.50 -7.68 -3.20
C ASP A 175 12.20 -8.25 -3.74
N ILE A 176 11.33 -8.73 -2.85
CA ILE A 176 10.01 -9.28 -3.16
C ILE A 176 8.96 -8.47 -2.41
N ILE A 177 7.89 -8.10 -3.11
CA ILE A 177 6.78 -7.30 -2.61
C ILE A 177 5.53 -8.16 -2.51
N PHE A 178 4.90 -8.18 -1.34
CA PHE A 178 3.58 -8.76 -1.10
C PHE A 178 2.60 -7.67 -0.64
N PHE A 179 1.30 -7.98 -0.67
CA PHE A 179 0.24 -7.10 -0.20
C PHE A 179 -0.63 -7.77 0.87
N GLN A 180 -1.19 -6.96 1.76
CA GLN A 180 -2.23 -7.36 2.70
C GLN A 180 -3.10 -6.15 3.04
N ASP A 181 -4.42 -6.31 3.00
CA ASP A 181 -5.33 -5.25 3.42
C ASP A 181 -5.40 -5.19 4.96
N SER A 182 -5.59 -3.98 5.50
CA SER A 182 -5.50 -3.69 6.95
C SER A 182 -6.59 -4.35 7.82
N ASP A 183 -7.62 -4.89 7.18
CA ASP A 183 -8.72 -5.61 7.80
C ASP A 183 -8.64 -7.13 7.65
N ASP A 184 -7.60 -7.63 6.98
CA ASP A 184 -7.40 -9.05 6.72
C ASP A 184 -6.27 -9.64 7.59
N VAL A 185 -6.28 -10.96 7.77
CA VAL A 185 -5.22 -11.72 8.43
C VAL A 185 -4.72 -12.83 7.51
N CYS A 186 -3.57 -13.43 7.82
CA CYS A 186 -3.04 -14.53 7.01
C CYS A 186 -2.47 -15.66 7.87
N HIS A 187 -2.34 -16.83 7.25
CA HIS A 187 -1.70 -17.99 7.84
C HIS A 187 -0.23 -17.67 8.13
N HIS A 188 0.31 -18.16 9.25
CA HIS A 188 1.69 -17.87 9.68
C HIS A 188 2.77 -18.37 8.71
N GLU A 189 2.42 -19.27 7.79
CA GLU A 189 3.32 -19.80 6.75
C GLU A 189 3.14 -19.14 5.37
N ARG A 190 2.26 -18.15 5.24
CA ARG A 190 1.93 -17.53 3.95
C ARG A 190 3.17 -17.09 3.19
N ILE A 191 3.98 -16.24 3.80
CA ILE A 191 5.14 -15.63 3.13
C ILE A 191 6.21 -16.67 2.84
N GLU A 192 6.47 -17.59 3.78
CA GLU A 192 7.43 -18.67 3.58
C GLU A 192 7.07 -19.58 2.41
N ARG A 193 5.82 -20.07 2.37
CA ARG A 193 5.36 -20.96 1.31
C ARG A 193 5.34 -20.27 -0.05
N CYS A 194 4.89 -19.03 -0.11
CA CYS A 194 4.88 -18.26 -1.35
C CYS A 194 6.30 -17.96 -1.84
N VAL A 195 7.23 -17.56 -0.96
CA VAL A 195 8.62 -17.29 -1.35
C VAL A 195 9.31 -18.56 -1.81
N ASN A 196 9.12 -19.70 -1.14
CA ASN A 196 9.65 -20.97 -1.60
C ASN A 196 9.13 -21.34 -3.00
N ALA A 197 7.82 -21.18 -3.24
CA ALA A 197 7.23 -21.43 -4.55
C ALA A 197 7.74 -20.44 -5.62
N LEU A 198 8.01 -19.18 -5.27
CA LEU A 198 8.63 -18.22 -6.17
C LEU A 198 10.06 -18.66 -6.53
N LEU A 199 10.86 -19.04 -5.54
CA LEU A 199 12.28 -19.39 -5.71
C LEU A 199 12.53 -20.79 -6.30
N SER A 200 11.52 -21.67 -6.31
CA SER A 200 11.67 -23.04 -6.83
C SER A 200 12.02 -23.11 -8.33
N ASN A 201 11.77 -22.03 -9.07
CA ASN A 201 12.21 -21.86 -10.43
C ASN A 201 12.72 -20.42 -10.65
N LYS A 202 13.97 -20.29 -11.09
CA LYS A 202 14.62 -19.00 -11.42
C LYS A 202 13.85 -18.18 -12.45
N ASP A 203 13.01 -18.84 -13.24
CA ASP A 203 12.19 -18.21 -14.26
C ASP A 203 10.96 -17.52 -13.68
N ASN A 204 10.51 -17.87 -12.48
CA ASN A 204 9.33 -17.24 -11.89
C ASN A 204 9.57 -15.75 -11.63
N ILE A 205 8.55 -14.93 -11.90
CA ILE A 205 8.56 -13.49 -11.63
C ILE A 205 7.57 -13.10 -10.53
N ALA A 206 6.54 -13.93 -10.34
CA ALA A 206 5.46 -13.69 -9.42
C ALA A 206 4.94 -15.01 -8.83
N VAL A 207 4.29 -14.91 -7.68
CA VAL A 207 3.57 -15.99 -7.02
C VAL A 207 2.25 -15.44 -6.47
N ARG A 208 1.20 -16.25 -6.39
CA ARG A 208 0.01 -15.92 -5.60
C ARG A 208 -0.52 -17.16 -4.90
N CYS A 209 -1.18 -16.97 -3.76
CA CYS A 209 -1.85 -18.05 -3.04
C CYS A 209 -3.37 -17.92 -3.08
N ALA A 210 -4.07 -18.96 -2.63
CA ALA A 210 -5.51 -18.88 -2.45
C ALA A 210 -5.86 -18.04 -1.21
N TYR A 211 -7.06 -17.48 -1.22
CA TYR A 211 -7.68 -16.81 -0.10
C TYR A 211 -9.03 -17.42 0.22
N SER A 212 -9.40 -17.39 1.50
CA SER A 212 -10.75 -17.67 1.99
C SER A 212 -11.35 -16.41 2.57
N ARG A 213 -12.67 -16.29 2.49
CA ARG A 213 -13.39 -15.27 3.24
C ARG A 213 -13.84 -15.84 4.58
N ILE A 214 -13.69 -15.07 5.65
CA ILE A 214 -14.03 -15.50 7.01
C ILE A 214 -15.01 -14.53 7.66
N ASN A 215 -15.92 -15.09 8.46
CA ASN A 215 -16.64 -14.34 9.47
C ASN A 215 -15.79 -14.32 10.74
N LEU A 216 -15.44 -13.14 11.26
CA LEU A 216 -14.57 -13.03 12.44
C LEU A 216 -15.26 -13.49 13.73
N GLU A 217 -16.58 -13.39 13.82
CA GLU A 217 -17.35 -13.76 15.01
C GLU A 217 -17.47 -15.28 15.12
N THR A 218 -17.88 -15.93 14.03
CA THR A 218 -18.10 -17.38 14.02
C THR A 218 -16.83 -18.17 13.68
N GLN A 219 -15.83 -17.53 13.08
CA GLN A 219 -14.65 -18.15 12.49
C GLN A 219 -14.96 -19.17 11.37
N ASN A 220 -16.16 -19.07 10.80
CA ASN A 220 -16.58 -19.89 9.67
C ASN A 220 -16.12 -19.28 8.35
N ILE A 221 -15.94 -20.15 7.36
CA ILE A 221 -15.63 -19.78 5.99
C ILE A 221 -16.92 -19.38 5.28
N ILE A 222 -16.88 -18.20 4.67
CA ILE A 222 -17.93 -17.73 3.76
C ILE A 222 -17.51 -18.14 2.35
N LYS A 223 -18.24 -19.09 1.76
CA LYS A 223 -18.04 -19.55 0.39
C LYS A 223 -18.38 -18.43 -0.59
N VAL A 224 -17.65 -18.37 -1.70
CA VAL A 224 -17.92 -17.43 -2.80
C VAL A 224 -18.18 -18.21 -4.07
N ASN A 225 -19.40 -18.14 -4.59
CA ASN A 225 -19.88 -19.00 -5.68
C ASN A 225 -19.56 -20.48 -5.37
N ASP A 226 -19.96 -20.97 -4.18
CA ASP A 226 -19.74 -22.33 -3.66
C ASP A 226 -18.28 -22.74 -3.39
N ASN A 227 -17.31 -21.87 -3.67
CA ASN A 227 -15.90 -22.15 -3.44
C ASN A 227 -15.46 -21.70 -2.03
N LYS A 228 -14.83 -22.62 -1.28
CA LYS A 228 -14.23 -22.34 0.05
C LYS A 228 -13.03 -21.37 -0.02
N TYR A 229 -12.30 -21.44 -1.13
CA TYR A 229 -11.18 -20.57 -1.42
C TYR A 229 -10.92 -20.49 -2.93
N LYS A 230 -10.26 -19.42 -3.36
CA LYS A 230 -9.80 -19.23 -4.74
C LYS A 230 -8.51 -18.42 -4.78
N LEU A 231 -7.78 -18.45 -5.90
CA LEU A 231 -6.60 -17.60 -6.08
C LEU A 231 -6.99 -16.12 -5.99
N GLY A 232 -6.31 -15.37 -5.13
CA GLY A 232 -6.53 -13.94 -4.94
C GLY A 232 -5.47 -13.09 -5.63
N LEU A 233 -5.87 -11.97 -6.24
CA LEU A 233 -4.90 -10.99 -6.76
C LEU A 233 -4.27 -10.16 -5.64
N ILE A 234 -4.99 -9.96 -4.53
CA ILE A 234 -4.44 -9.37 -3.30
C ILE A 234 -3.26 -10.17 -2.72
N THR A 235 -3.18 -11.47 -3.00
CA THR A 235 -2.13 -12.33 -2.45
C THR A 235 -0.84 -12.32 -3.28
N LEU A 236 -0.81 -11.57 -4.38
CA LEU A 236 0.30 -11.50 -5.32
C LEU A 236 1.60 -11.08 -4.62
N GLY A 237 2.62 -11.91 -4.76
CA GLY A 237 4.02 -11.64 -4.44
C GLY A 237 4.81 -11.48 -5.73
N VAL A 238 5.52 -10.36 -5.91
CA VAL A 238 6.28 -10.06 -7.13
C VAL A 238 7.67 -9.58 -6.79
N TYR A 239 8.64 -9.87 -7.66
CA TYR A 239 9.94 -9.19 -7.56
C TYR A 239 9.78 -7.68 -7.75
N ARG A 240 10.51 -6.89 -6.96
CA ARG A 240 10.54 -5.42 -7.08
C ARG A 240 10.84 -4.95 -8.50
N LYS A 241 11.71 -5.68 -9.22
CA LYS A 241 12.09 -5.33 -10.61
C LYS A 241 10.89 -5.24 -11.55
N VAL A 242 9.80 -5.96 -11.28
CA VAL A 242 8.55 -5.88 -12.03
C VAL A 242 8.05 -4.43 -12.09
N PHE A 243 7.98 -3.73 -10.96
CA PHE A 243 7.53 -2.33 -10.94
C PHE A 243 8.46 -1.39 -11.72
N ASN A 244 9.77 -1.68 -11.72
CA ASN A 244 10.75 -0.91 -12.48
C ASN A 244 10.66 -1.17 -14.00
N GLU A 245 10.26 -2.38 -14.40
CA GLU A 245 10.20 -2.82 -15.78
C GLU A 245 8.87 -2.46 -16.44
N ILE A 246 7.74 -2.64 -15.74
CA ILE A 246 6.40 -2.50 -16.34
C ILE A 246 5.54 -1.38 -15.73
N GLY A 247 6.03 -0.68 -14.70
CA GLY A 247 5.31 0.41 -14.02
C GLY A 247 4.52 -0.04 -12.79
N PHE A 248 3.79 0.90 -12.19
CA PHE A 248 3.06 0.75 -10.93
C PHE A 248 1.59 0.39 -11.13
N PHE A 249 0.83 0.18 -10.06
CA PHE A 249 -0.63 0.07 -10.15
C PHE A 249 -1.22 1.37 -10.69
N ASN A 250 -2.33 1.29 -11.43
CA ASN A 250 -3.17 2.47 -11.62
C ASN A 250 -3.75 2.93 -10.28
N CYS A 251 -3.92 4.24 -10.06
CA CYS A 251 -4.33 4.80 -8.77
C CYS A 251 -5.86 4.80 -8.57
N THR A 252 -6.55 3.77 -9.06
CA THR A 252 -8.00 3.61 -8.83
C THR A 252 -8.30 3.27 -7.37
N THR A 253 -9.57 3.22 -7.00
CA THR A 253 -10.03 2.69 -5.70
C THR A 253 -10.27 1.18 -5.71
N LYS A 254 -10.45 0.57 -6.90
CA LYS A 254 -10.79 -0.85 -7.09
C LYS A 254 -10.20 -1.41 -8.38
N ALA A 255 -9.96 -2.73 -8.42
CA ALA A 255 -9.59 -3.52 -9.61
C ALA A 255 -8.22 -3.24 -10.28
N SER A 256 -7.34 -2.40 -9.73
CA SER A 256 -6.01 -2.19 -10.33
C SER A 256 -5.05 -3.37 -10.17
N ASP A 257 -5.31 -4.27 -9.22
CA ASP A 257 -4.62 -5.56 -9.10
C ASP A 257 -4.86 -6.47 -10.30
N ASP A 258 -6.08 -6.42 -10.86
CA ASP A 258 -6.46 -7.17 -12.07
C ASP A 258 -5.72 -6.66 -13.30
N GLU A 259 -5.71 -5.34 -13.50
CA GLU A 259 -4.93 -4.73 -14.58
C GLU A 259 -3.44 -5.05 -14.46
N PHE A 260 -2.87 -4.90 -13.27
CA PHE A 260 -1.44 -5.15 -13.04
C PHE A 260 -1.08 -6.63 -13.28
N TYR A 261 -1.95 -7.55 -12.87
CA TYR A 261 -1.78 -8.98 -13.15
C TYR A 261 -1.76 -9.29 -14.65
N HIS A 262 -2.71 -8.71 -15.41
CA HIS A 262 -2.73 -8.85 -16.87
C HIS A 262 -1.49 -8.22 -17.52
N ARG A 263 -0.98 -7.11 -16.98
CA ARG A 263 0.25 -6.47 -17.46
C ARG A 263 1.49 -7.35 -17.23
N ILE A 264 1.56 -8.05 -16.09
CA ILE A 264 2.60 -9.06 -15.83
C ILE A 264 2.50 -10.19 -16.84
N ILE A 265 1.29 -10.73 -17.10
CA ILE A 265 1.09 -11.79 -18.08
C ILE A 265 1.53 -11.34 -19.46
N LYS A 266 1.14 -10.13 -19.88
CA LYS A 266 1.51 -9.59 -21.20
C LYS A 266 3.03 -9.52 -21.34
N TYR A 267 3.74 -8.99 -20.33
CA TYR A 267 5.18 -8.74 -20.41
C TYR A 267 6.05 -9.99 -20.21
N TYR A 268 5.78 -10.79 -19.17
CA TYR A 268 6.61 -11.93 -18.81
C TYR A 268 6.06 -13.27 -19.33
N GLY A 269 4.76 -13.35 -19.59
CA GLY A 269 4.06 -14.59 -19.89
C GLY A 269 3.49 -15.27 -18.64
N LYS A 270 2.31 -15.88 -18.79
CA LYS A 270 1.56 -16.53 -17.71
C LYS A 270 2.37 -17.61 -16.96
N ASN A 271 3.24 -18.33 -17.67
CA ASN A 271 4.04 -19.42 -17.11
C ASN A 271 5.12 -18.95 -16.11
N ARG A 272 5.37 -17.64 -16.04
CA ARG A 272 6.29 -17.03 -15.06
C ARG A 272 5.60 -16.75 -13.71
N ILE A 273 4.31 -17.06 -13.59
CA ILE A 273 3.53 -16.82 -12.37
C ILE A 273 3.21 -18.16 -11.71
N ASN A 274 3.73 -18.38 -10.51
CA ASN A 274 3.43 -19.57 -9.74
C ASN A 274 2.10 -19.42 -8.97
N ASN A 275 1.21 -20.40 -9.08
CA ASN A 275 -0.10 -20.39 -8.42
C ASN A 275 -0.10 -21.45 -7.31
N LEU A 276 -0.05 -21.00 -6.06
CA LEU A 276 -0.15 -21.86 -4.90
C LEU A 276 -1.62 -21.98 -4.50
N PHE A 277 -2.28 -23.08 -4.88
CA PHE A 277 -3.69 -23.29 -4.54
C PHE A 277 -3.85 -23.75 -3.07
N LEU A 278 -3.46 -22.88 -2.14
CA LEU A 278 -3.45 -23.10 -0.71
C LEU A 278 -4.01 -21.86 0.02
N PRO A 279 -5.01 -21.99 0.92
CA PRO A 279 -5.76 -20.86 1.50
C PRO A 279 -4.98 -20.16 2.63
N LEU A 280 -3.89 -19.50 2.26
CA LEU A 280 -2.96 -18.87 3.20
C LEU A 280 -3.33 -17.42 3.56
N TYR A 281 -4.42 -16.88 2.99
CA TYR A 281 -4.91 -15.52 3.22
C TYR A 281 -6.38 -15.55 3.63
N TYR A 282 -6.75 -14.75 4.62
CA TYR A 282 -8.11 -14.72 5.17
C TYR A 282 -8.69 -13.31 5.06
N ASN A 283 -9.60 -13.15 4.10
CA ASN A 283 -10.34 -11.93 3.90
C ASN A 283 -11.48 -11.81 4.92
N THR A 284 -11.47 -10.75 5.72
CA THR A 284 -12.55 -10.49 6.67
C THR A 284 -13.79 -9.99 5.93
N MET A 285 -14.96 -10.52 6.25
CA MET A 285 -16.23 -9.90 5.85
C MET A 285 -16.63 -8.81 6.84
N ARG A 286 -16.99 -7.62 6.34
CA ARG A 286 -17.58 -6.53 7.13
C ARG A 286 -18.56 -5.72 6.28
N GLU A 287 -19.54 -5.09 6.93
CA GLU A 287 -20.62 -4.34 6.29
C GLU A 287 -20.09 -3.16 5.44
N ASP A 288 -19.11 -2.40 5.94
CA ASP A 288 -18.52 -1.23 5.26
C ASP A 288 -17.39 -1.56 4.26
N SER A 289 -17.32 -2.79 3.76
CA SER A 289 -16.26 -3.19 2.81
C SER A 289 -16.58 -2.70 1.40
N LEU A 290 -15.56 -2.33 0.60
CA LEU A 290 -15.71 -2.11 -0.86
C LEU A 290 -16.27 -3.34 -1.61
N PHE A 291 -16.35 -4.48 -0.94
CA PHE A 291 -16.88 -5.73 -1.45
C PHE A 291 -18.38 -5.90 -1.20
N SER A 292 -18.98 -5.24 -0.20
CA SER A 292 -20.38 -5.48 0.19
C SER A 292 -21.37 -5.10 -0.91
N ASP A 293 -21.10 -4.04 -1.68
CA ASP A 293 -21.91 -3.60 -2.82
C ASP A 293 -21.95 -4.58 -4.03
N MET A 294 -21.19 -5.67 -3.98
CA MET A 294 -21.03 -6.62 -5.09
C MET A 294 -21.46 -8.04 -4.72
N VAL A 295 -22.24 -8.19 -3.66
CA VAL A 295 -22.55 -9.49 -3.07
C VAL A 295 -24.05 -9.70 -2.95
N GLU A 296 -24.49 -10.90 -3.32
CA GLU A 296 -25.81 -11.41 -2.97
C GLU A 296 -25.64 -12.65 -2.09
N TRP A 297 -26.27 -12.66 -0.92
CA TRP A 297 -26.26 -13.84 -0.06
C TRP A 297 -27.18 -14.91 -0.64
N VAL A 298 -26.65 -16.13 -0.73
CA VAL A 298 -27.41 -17.33 -1.10
C VAL A 298 -27.98 -17.98 0.15
N ASP A 299 -27.14 -18.08 1.18
CA ASP A 299 -27.42 -18.61 2.52
C ASP A 299 -26.46 -17.97 3.54
N GLU A 300 -26.50 -18.36 4.81
CA GLU A 300 -25.67 -17.77 5.88
C GLU A 300 -24.14 -17.92 5.69
N ASN A 301 -23.68 -18.84 4.84
CA ASN A 301 -22.26 -19.16 4.62
C ASN A 301 -21.87 -19.10 3.14
N ASN A 302 -22.70 -18.56 2.25
CA ASN A 302 -22.43 -18.54 0.81
C ASN A 302 -22.92 -17.26 0.14
N ILE A 303 -22.06 -16.71 -0.71
CA ILE A 303 -22.33 -15.48 -1.43
C ILE A 303 -22.06 -15.62 -2.92
N LYS A 304 -22.88 -14.95 -3.73
CA LYS A 304 -22.66 -14.73 -5.15
C LYS A 304 -22.00 -13.38 -5.38
N GLN A 305 -20.91 -13.38 -6.13
CA GLN A 305 -20.18 -12.15 -6.48
C GLN A 305 -20.65 -11.61 -7.83
N LYS A 306 -21.10 -10.35 -7.84
CA LYS A 306 -21.39 -9.59 -9.07
C LYS A 306 -20.22 -8.69 -9.45
N THR A 307 -20.16 -8.31 -10.73
CA THR A 307 -19.21 -7.29 -11.21
C THR A 307 -19.97 -6.01 -11.47
N SER A 308 -19.58 -4.92 -10.82
CA SER A 308 -20.15 -3.59 -11.09
C SER A 308 -19.79 -3.09 -12.48
N ASP A 309 -20.66 -2.30 -13.11
CA ASP A 309 -20.43 -1.65 -14.41
C ASP A 309 -19.11 -0.87 -14.47
N ALA A 310 -18.77 -0.13 -13.41
CA ALA A 310 -17.52 0.61 -13.33
C ALA A 310 -16.28 -0.30 -13.48
N ARG A 311 -16.31 -1.51 -12.91
CA ARG A 311 -15.24 -2.51 -13.05
C ARG A 311 -15.21 -3.10 -14.46
N GLN A 312 -16.37 -3.35 -15.06
CA GLN A 312 -16.44 -3.83 -16.45
C GLN A 312 -15.88 -2.79 -17.43
N ASN A 313 -16.23 -1.53 -17.25
CA ASN A 313 -15.69 -0.41 -18.04
C ASN A 313 -14.17 -0.30 -17.85
N TYR A 314 -13.67 -0.40 -16.61
CA TYR A 314 -12.23 -0.39 -16.36
C TYR A 314 -11.51 -1.56 -17.04
N LEU A 315 -12.10 -2.76 -16.98
CA LEU A 315 -11.60 -3.95 -17.66
C LEU A 315 -11.49 -3.74 -19.18
N HIS A 316 -12.54 -3.19 -19.78
CA HIS A 316 -12.55 -2.84 -21.20
C HIS A 316 -11.42 -1.86 -21.56
N GLU A 317 -11.28 -0.77 -20.80
CA GLU A 317 -10.28 0.28 -21.07
C GLU A 317 -8.85 -0.25 -20.95
N PHE A 318 -8.54 -1.03 -19.91
CA PHE A 318 -7.17 -1.54 -19.78
C PHE A 318 -6.87 -2.62 -20.83
N GLN A 319 -7.83 -3.46 -21.21
CA GLN A 319 -7.65 -4.44 -22.28
C GLN A 319 -7.37 -3.76 -23.61
N LYS A 320 -8.14 -2.71 -23.93
CA LYS A 320 -7.94 -1.89 -25.12
C LYS A 320 -6.52 -1.30 -25.16
N ILE A 321 -6.12 -0.61 -24.09
CA ILE A 321 -4.79 0.02 -23.99
C ILE A 321 -3.68 -1.02 -24.05
N HIS A 322 -3.84 -2.18 -23.41
CA HIS A 322 -2.87 -3.27 -23.49
C HIS A 322 -2.74 -3.80 -24.92
N ASN A 323 -3.81 -3.84 -25.71
CA ASN A 323 -3.75 -4.31 -27.11
C ASN A 323 -3.12 -3.27 -28.05
N GLU A 324 -3.39 -1.99 -27.84
CA GLU A 324 -2.94 -0.90 -28.72
C GLU A 324 -1.48 -0.46 -28.47
N ARG A 325 -0.96 -0.65 -27.25
CA ARG A 325 0.30 -0.05 -26.81
C ARG A 325 1.44 -1.04 -26.68
N LYS A 326 2.66 -0.59 -27.01
CA LYS A 326 3.90 -1.32 -26.73
C LYS A 326 4.27 -1.24 -25.25
N PHE A 327 5.11 -2.16 -24.78
CA PHE A 327 5.48 -2.23 -23.35
C PHE A 327 6.14 -0.96 -22.79
N ASN A 328 7.02 -0.33 -23.56
CA ASN A 328 7.67 0.91 -23.13
C ASN A 328 6.64 2.04 -22.91
N GLU A 329 5.61 2.12 -23.74
CA GLU A 329 4.51 3.08 -23.58
C GLU A 329 3.68 2.76 -22.34
N LEU A 330 3.36 1.48 -22.09
CA LEU A 330 2.63 1.07 -20.89
C LEU A 330 3.39 1.46 -19.60
N LYS A 331 4.72 1.26 -19.56
CA LYS A 331 5.53 1.66 -18.41
C LYS A 331 5.40 3.15 -18.09
N GLU A 332 5.37 4.01 -19.11
CA GLU A 332 5.19 5.45 -18.95
C GLU A 332 3.77 5.80 -18.49
N ILE A 333 2.76 5.18 -19.11
CA ILE A 333 1.34 5.34 -18.77
C ILE A 333 1.10 5.02 -17.29
N PHE A 334 1.73 3.97 -16.76
CA PHE A 334 1.58 3.55 -15.36
C PHE A 334 2.74 4.03 -14.46
N SER A 335 3.34 5.18 -14.80
CA SER A 335 4.31 5.81 -13.92
C SER A 335 3.67 6.38 -12.65
N PHE A 336 4.47 6.50 -11.60
CA PHE A 336 4.08 7.02 -10.29
C PHE A 336 5.22 7.87 -9.72
N PRO A 337 4.97 8.95 -8.93
CA PRO A 337 3.67 9.52 -8.54
C PRO A 337 2.87 10.10 -9.71
N ARG A 338 1.58 10.41 -9.53
CA ARG A 338 0.71 10.93 -10.62
C ARG A 338 -0.46 11.76 -10.11
N ILE A 339 -0.94 12.71 -10.91
CA ILE A 339 -2.09 13.58 -10.61
C ILE A 339 -3.33 13.32 -11.48
N HIS A 340 -3.17 12.57 -12.56
CA HIS A 340 -4.24 12.10 -13.45
C HIS A 340 -4.36 10.59 -13.38
N ASP A 341 -5.52 10.00 -13.60
CA ASP A 341 -5.65 8.53 -13.75
C ASP A 341 -4.93 8.00 -14.99
N ALA A 342 -4.46 6.73 -14.95
CA ALA A 342 -3.70 6.12 -16.06
C ALA A 342 -4.55 5.83 -17.28
N LEU A 343 -5.82 5.56 -17.01
CA LEU A 343 -6.80 5.10 -17.95
C LEU A 343 -8.08 5.92 -17.74
N PRO A 344 -8.94 6.04 -18.76
CA PRO A 344 -10.27 6.58 -18.58
C PRO A 344 -11.02 5.77 -17.53
N ILE A 345 -11.49 6.42 -16.45
CA ILE A 345 -12.25 5.78 -15.38
C ILE A 345 -13.42 6.65 -14.93
N SER A 346 -14.41 6.02 -14.30
CA SER A 346 -15.51 6.74 -13.68
C SER A 346 -15.04 7.53 -12.45
N LYS A 347 -15.73 8.64 -12.16
CA LYS A 347 -15.39 9.53 -11.03
C LYS A 347 -15.38 8.80 -9.68
N GLU A 348 -16.24 7.81 -9.49
CA GLU A 348 -16.28 6.97 -8.28
C GLU A 348 -15.03 6.08 -8.09
N MET A 349 -14.33 5.76 -9.19
CA MET A 349 -13.11 4.95 -9.16
C MET A 349 -11.86 5.77 -8.91
N SER A 350 -11.95 7.09 -8.95
CA SER A 350 -10.81 7.98 -8.71
C SER A 350 -10.89 8.67 -7.36
N LYS A 351 -9.73 8.79 -6.72
CA LYS A 351 -9.51 9.73 -5.62
C LYS A 351 -8.43 10.75 -5.97
N LEU A 352 -7.87 10.75 -7.17
CA LEU A 352 -6.87 11.75 -7.58
C LEU A 352 -7.51 13.13 -7.76
N SER A 353 -6.67 14.16 -7.81
CA SER A 353 -7.14 15.52 -8.08
C SER A 353 -7.69 15.70 -9.50
N ASN A 354 -7.15 14.97 -10.50
CA ASN A 354 -7.53 15.06 -11.92
C ASN A 354 -7.78 16.52 -12.38
N PRO A 355 -6.76 17.39 -12.30
CA PRO A 355 -6.95 18.80 -12.65
C PRO A 355 -7.42 18.94 -14.10
N LYS A 356 -8.37 19.86 -14.32
CA LYS A 356 -8.93 20.16 -15.65
C LYS A 356 -8.17 21.25 -16.40
N ILE A 357 -7.33 21.97 -15.68
CA ILE A 357 -6.44 23.02 -16.20
C ILE A 357 -4.99 22.62 -15.91
N PRO A 358 -4.01 23.10 -16.69
CA PRO A 358 -2.64 22.65 -16.56
C PRO A 358 -2.03 22.95 -15.18
N VAL A 359 -1.17 22.06 -14.71
CA VAL A 359 -0.36 22.22 -13.50
C VAL A 359 1.07 22.57 -13.87
N TYR A 360 1.50 23.77 -13.45
CA TYR A 360 2.84 24.31 -13.64
C TYR A 360 3.64 24.23 -12.35
N ILE A 361 4.80 23.58 -12.38
CA ILE A 361 5.77 23.59 -11.27
C ILE A 361 6.90 24.55 -11.59
N ASN A 362 7.14 25.50 -10.70
CA ASN A 362 8.07 26.61 -10.90
C ASN A 362 9.19 26.52 -9.87
N ILE A 363 10.43 26.36 -10.35
CA ILE A 363 11.60 26.13 -9.51
C ILE A 363 12.69 27.14 -9.89
N CYS A 364 13.32 27.73 -8.89
CA CYS A 364 14.60 28.43 -9.04
C CYS A 364 15.69 27.57 -8.38
N SER A 365 16.85 27.48 -9.01
CA SER A 365 17.98 26.73 -8.46
C SER A 365 19.31 27.41 -8.74
N ILE A 366 20.29 27.16 -7.87
CA ILE A 366 21.70 27.57 -8.00
C ILE A 366 22.62 26.33 -8.14
N PRO A 367 23.82 26.44 -8.73
CA PRO A 367 24.69 25.29 -9.03
C PRO A 367 25.00 24.39 -7.84
N SER A 368 25.15 24.97 -6.64
CA SER A 368 25.46 24.21 -5.42
C SER A 368 24.36 23.25 -4.98
N ARG A 369 23.15 23.33 -5.55
CA ARG A 369 21.98 22.50 -5.21
C ARG A 369 21.61 21.48 -6.29
N ILE A 370 22.45 21.28 -7.30
CA ILE A 370 22.16 20.42 -8.45
C ILE A 370 21.68 18.99 -8.08
N LYS A 371 22.25 18.39 -7.03
CA LYS A 371 21.85 17.05 -6.57
C LYS A 371 20.44 17.04 -5.97
N GLN A 372 20.11 18.06 -5.16
CA GLN A 372 18.78 18.21 -4.59
C GLN A 372 17.76 18.55 -5.68
N LEU A 373 18.10 19.45 -6.62
CA LEU A 373 17.26 19.75 -7.78
C LEU A 373 16.93 18.49 -8.58
N GLN A 374 17.92 17.63 -8.86
CA GLN A 374 17.70 16.36 -9.56
C GLN A 374 16.70 15.46 -8.82
N TYR A 375 16.82 15.38 -7.48
CA TYR A 375 15.87 14.65 -6.66
C TYR A 375 14.46 15.26 -6.73
N THR A 376 14.35 16.58 -6.57
CA THR A 376 13.09 17.33 -6.59
C THR A 376 12.35 17.16 -7.92
N ILE A 377 13.04 17.37 -9.05
CA ILE A 377 12.48 17.12 -10.38
C ILE A 377 12.08 15.65 -10.53
N GLY A 378 12.90 14.71 -10.06
CA GLY A 378 12.61 13.28 -10.14
C GLY A 378 11.30 12.88 -9.47
N VAL A 379 10.95 13.49 -8.33
CA VAL A 379 9.70 13.24 -7.59
C VAL A 379 8.52 13.99 -8.21
N LEU A 380 8.74 15.20 -8.70
CA LEU A 380 7.67 16.09 -9.18
C LEU A 380 7.31 15.89 -10.65
N LYS A 381 8.19 15.26 -11.46
CA LYS A 381 8.02 15.20 -12.93
C LYS A 381 6.74 14.55 -13.43
N ASN A 382 6.15 13.67 -12.66
CA ASN A 382 4.90 13.00 -13.03
C ASN A 382 3.69 13.60 -12.29
N GLN A 383 3.93 14.64 -11.49
CA GLN A 383 2.91 15.38 -10.75
C GLN A 383 2.61 16.75 -11.38
N CYS A 384 3.07 17.02 -12.60
CA CYS A 384 2.77 18.26 -13.32
C CYS A 384 2.68 18.02 -14.82
N ASP A 385 2.05 18.97 -15.51
CA ASP A 385 2.00 19.03 -16.96
C ASP A 385 3.27 19.67 -17.50
N HIS A 386 3.75 20.72 -16.83
CA HIS A 386 4.91 21.48 -17.30
C HIS A 386 5.77 22.01 -16.14
N PHE A 387 7.07 22.08 -16.37
CA PHE A 387 8.03 22.74 -15.50
C PHE A 387 8.43 24.11 -16.06
N HIS A 388 8.59 25.08 -15.18
CA HIS A 388 9.34 26.29 -15.44
C HIS A 388 10.54 26.34 -14.50
N ILE A 389 11.74 26.34 -15.08
CA ILE A 389 12.98 26.21 -14.32
C ILE A 389 13.87 27.42 -14.60
N TYR A 390 14.09 28.22 -13.58
CA TYR A 390 15.08 29.30 -13.59
C TYR A 390 16.38 28.77 -12.98
N LEU A 391 17.42 28.68 -13.81
CA LEU A 391 18.76 28.29 -13.41
C LEU A 391 19.60 29.54 -13.21
N ASP A 392 19.96 29.82 -11.96
CA ASP A 392 20.64 31.04 -11.55
C ASP A 392 22.14 30.76 -11.37
N GLY A 393 22.95 31.19 -12.34
CA GLY A 393 24.40 31.04 -12.35
C GLY A 393 24.90 29.67 -12.81
N TYR A 394 24.06 28.85 -13.47
CA TYR A 394 24.50 27.57 -14.04
C TYR A 394 25.36 27.78 -15.29
N PRO A 395 26.53 27.13 -15.41
CA PRO A 395 27.36 27.24 -16.60
C PRO A 395 26.64 26.68 -17.83
N GLU A 396 25.85 25.63 -17.66
CA GLU A 396 24.99 25.06 -18.69
C GLU A 396 23.74 24.42 -18.08
N VAL A 397 22.74 24.14 -18.90
CA VAL A 397 21.55 23.41 -18.48
C VAL A 397 21.94 21.95 -18.16
N PRO A 398 21.68 21.44 -16.94
CA PRO A 398 21.98 20.05 -16.60
C PRO A 398 21.26 19.02 -17.48
N ASP A 399 21.89 17.88 -17.76
CA ASP A 399 21.35 16.86 -18.66
C ASP A 399 20.02 16.27 -18.21
N PHE A 400 19.79 16.11 -16.91
CA PHE A 400 18.51 15.62 -16.39
C PHE A 400 17.37 16.61 -16.62
N ILE A 401 17.67 17.89 -16.81
CA ILE A 401 16.71 18.93 -17.19
C ILE A 401 16.52 18.91 -18.71
N LYS A 402 17.59 18.80 -19.50
CA LYS A 402 17.51 18.62 -20.96
C LYS A 402 16.61 17.43 -21.33
N LYS A 403 16.68 16.33 -20.57
CA LYS A 403 15.84 15.12 -20.73
C LYS A 403 14.34 15.35 -20.49
N LEU A 404 13.92 16.47 -19.89
CA LEU A 404 12.50 16.82 -19.79
C LEU A 404 11.92 17.24 -21.15
N GLY A 405 12.76 17.66 -22.10
CA GLY A 405 12.32 18.08 -23.43
C GLY A 405 11.21 19.14 -23.36
N ASN A 406 10.13 18.91 -24.11
CA ASN A 406 8.99 19.82 -24.17
C ASN A 406 8.20 19.94 -22.85
N LYS A 407 8.51 19.13 -21.84
CA LYS A 407 7.91 19.23 -20.51
C LYS A 407 8.48 20.37 -19.66
N ALA A 408 9.54 21.05 -20.11
CA ALA A 408 10.17 22.13 -19.35
C ALA A 408 10.46 23.36 -20.22
N THR A 409 10.14 24.54 -19.67
CA THR A 409 10.70 25.82 -20.12
C THR A 409 11.84 26.17 -19.18
N VAL A 410 13.04 26.39 -19.72
CA VAL A 410 14.25 26.66 -18.93
C VAL A 410 14.78 28.05 -19.26
N ILE A 411 15.01 28.86 -18.23
CA ILE A 411 15.74 30.13 -18.32
C ILE A 411 17.07 29.92 -17.62
N ASN A 412 18.18 30.01 -18.36
CA ASN A 412 19.52 29.89 -17.78
C ASN A 412 20.17 31.27 -17.69
N CYS A 413 20.14 31.88 -16.50
CA CYS A 413 20.77 33.17 -16.24
C CYS A 413 22.23 32.95 -15.81
N GLN A 414 23.17 33.14 -16.72
CA GLN A 414 24.60 33.01 -16.42
C GLN A 414 25.19 34.28 -15.78
N ASN A 415 24.65 35.45 -16.12
CA ASN A 415 25.15 36.73 -15.65
C ASN A 415 24.57 37.06 -14.26
N LYS A 416 25.42 37.11 -13.24
CA LYS A 416 25.00 37.46 -11.86
C LYS A 416 24.34 38.84 -11.76
N ASN A 417 24.65 39.78 -12.66
CA ASN A 417 24.04 41.11 -12.66
C ASN A 417 22.60 41.12 -13.20
N GLU A 418 22.22 40.09 -13.97
CA GLU A 418 20.87 39.88 -14.50
C GLU A 418 20.06 38.86 -13.66
N SER A 419 20.68 38.34 -12.60
CA SER A 419 20.03 37.40 -11.69
C SER A 419 18.88 38.08 -10.96
N ILE A 420 17.68 37.52 -11.14
CA ILE A 420 16.52 37.88 -10.33
C ILE A 420 16.32 36.89 -9.16
N ARG A 421 17.29 35.99 -8.95
CA ARG A 421 17.35 35.04 -7.83
C ARG A 421 16.04 34.25 -7.71
N ASP A 422 15.53 34.09 -6.49
CA ASP A 422 14.32 33.32 -6.19
C ASP A 422 13.06 33.86 -6.91
N ASN A 423 13.04 35.15 -7.27
CA ASN A 423 11.95 35.73 -8.06
C ASN A 423 11.82 35.09 -9.45
N GLY A 424 12.86 34.39 -9.92
CA GLY A 424 12.84 33.56 -11.13
C GLY A 424 11.67 32.57 -11.19
N LYS A 425 11.15 32.16 -10.03
CA LYS A 425 9.94 31.34 -9.96
C LYS A 425 8.76 32.01 -10.66
N PHE A 426 8.55 33.31 -10.44
CA PHE A 426 7.32 34.06 -10.81
C PHE A 426 7.25 34.56 -12.26
N ILE A 427 8.31 34.41 -13.05
CA ILE A 427 8.34 34.89 -14.45
C ILE A 427 7.17 34.29 -15.26
N LEU A 428 6.90 32.99 -15.10
CA LEU A 428 5.81 32.34 -15.83
C LEU A 428 4.43 32.86 -15.39
N LEU A 429 4.25 33.18 -14.10
CA LEU A 429 2.97 33.67 -13.58
C LEU A 429 2.57 34.98 -14.28
N GLU A 430 3.51 35.90 -14.44
CA GLU A 430 3.26 37.17 -15.13
C GLU A 430 2.81 36.93 -16.58
N LYS A 431 3.43 35.97 -17.27
CA LYS A 431 3.05 35.58 -18.63
C LYS A 431 1.64 34.97 -18.67
N LEU A 432 1.33 34.04 -17.77
CA LEU A 432 0.00 33.41 -17.71
C LEU A 432 -1.12 34.44 -17.48
N ILE A 433 -0.87 35.42 -16.59
CA ILE A 433 -1.80 36.53 -16.33
C ILE A 433 -1.99 37.39 -17.59
N LYS A 434 -0.89 37.80 -18.25
CA LYS A 434 -0.95 38.61 -19.48
C LYS A 434 -1.68 37.91 -20.62
N GLU A 435 -1.51 36.60 -20.74
CA GLU A 435 -2.15 35.77 -21.77
C GLU A 435 -3.57 35.31 -21.39
N ASN A 436 -4.07 35.69 -20.22
CA ASN A 436 -5.37 35.26 -19.67
C ASN A 436 -5.54 33.72 -19.72
N LYS A 437 -4.50 33.00 -19.28
CA LYS A 437 -4.47 31.52 -19.26
C LYS A 437 -4.63 30.98 -17.85
N ASP A 438 -5.58 30.07 -17.69
CA ASP A 438 -5.77 29.34 -16.43
C ASP A 438 -4.71 28.27 -16.21
N GLY A 439 -4.36 28.05 -14.94
CA GLY A 439 -3.52 26.95 -14.51
C GLY A 439 -3.25 26.93 -13.01
N TYR A 440 -2.97 25.75 -12.47
CA TYR A 440 -2.42 25.64 -11.12
C TYR A 440 -0.94 26.03 -11.18
N TYR A 441 -0.63 27.21 -10.68
CA TYR A 441 0.74 27.70 -10.54
C TYR A 441 1.29 27.33 -9.16
N ILE A 442 2.26 26.41 -9.11
CA ILE A 442 2.84 25.89 -7.87
C ILE A 442 4.34 26.22 -7.84
N THR A 443 4.79 26.93 -6.81
CA THR A 443 6.21 27.16 -6.55
C THR A 443 6.78 26.01 -5.74
N CYS A 444 7.98 25.57 -6.11
CA CYS A 444 8.72 24.55 -5.37
C CYS A 444 10.16 24.98 -5.16
N ASP A 445 10.70 24.66 -4.00
CA ASP A 445 12.10 24.85 -3.65
C ASP A 445 12.91 23.66 -4.15
N ASP A 446 14.14 23.91 -4.56
CA ASP A 446 15.04 22.90 -5.09
C ASP A 446 15.70 22.03 -4.01
N ASP A 447 15.53 22.36 -2.73
CA ASP A 447 16.14 21.70 -1.57
C ASP A 447 15.14 20.97 -0.64
N ILE A 448 13.86 20.90 -1.01
CA ILE A 448 12.82 20.21 -0.23
C ILE A 448 12.58 18.77 -0.73
N ARG A 449 12.39 17.83 0.20
CA ARG A 449 11.93 16.47 -0.13
C ARG A 449 10.40 16.40 -0.18
N TYR A 450 9.84 16.60 -1.36
CA TYR A 450 8.39 16.52 -1.58
C TYR A 450 7.87 15.08 -1.44
N PRO A 451 6.68 14.88 -0.83
CA PRO A 451 6.03 13.58 -0.82
C PRO A 451 5.36 13.29 -2.18
N ALA A 452 5.06 12.01 -2.43
CA ALA A 452 4.44 11.55 -3.67
C ALA A 452 3.03 12.14 -3.91
N ASP A 453 2.37 12.56 -2.84
CA ASP A 453 1.01 13.11 -2.85
C ASP A 453 0.97 14.65 -2.84
N TYR A 454 2.12 15.32 -2.95
CA TYR A 454 2.22 16.76 -2.72
C TYR A 454 1.26 17.56 -3.61
N ILE A 455 1.32 17.37 -4.92
CA ILE A 455 0.52 18.17 -5.86
C ILE A 455 -0.97 17.82 -5.75
N ASN A 456 -1.31 16.53 -5.64
CA ASN A 456 -2.70 16.11 -5.36
C ASN A 456 -3.25 16.81 -4.11
N THR A 457 -2.45 16.86 -3.04
CA THR A 457 -2.83 17.50 -1.77
C THR A 457 -3.05 19.00 -1.94
N MET A 458 -2.15 19.68 -2.65
CA MET A 458 -2.27 21.12 -2.90
C MET A 458 -3.55 21.43 -3.67
N ILE A 459 -3.78 20.75 -4.80
CA ILE A 459 -4.96 20.97 -5.65
C ILE A 459 -6.25 20.67 -4.88
N LYS A 460 -6.33 19.55 -4.15
CA LYS A 460 -7.51 19.23 -3.33
C LYS A 460 -7.80 20.29 -2.28
N LYS A 461 -6.77 20.86 -1.65
CA LYS A 461 -6.94 21.95 -0.69
C LYS A 461 -7.44 23.21 -1.37
N ILE A 462 -6.94 23.57 -2.56
CA ILE A 462 -7.43 24.71 -3.33
C ILE A 462 -8.92 24.51 -3.67
N ASN A 463 -9.26 23.34 -4.21
CA ASN A 463 -10.63 23.00 -4.61
C ASN A 463 -11.61 23.03 -3.41
N LYS A 464 -11.15 22.70 -2.20
CA LYS A 464 -11.97 22.81 -0.97
C LYS A 464 -12.45 24.25 -0.70
N TYR A 465 -11.73 25.25 -1.19
CA TYR A 465 -12.09 26.67 -1.08
C TYR A 465 -12.66 27.23 -2.39
N ASN A 466 -13.16 26.37 -3.29
CA ASN A 466 -13.73 26.76 -4.60
C ASN A 466 -12.78 27.65 -5.41
N ASP A 467 -11.47 27.35 -5.38
CA ASP A 467 -10.42 28.09 -6.08
C ASP A 467 -10.24 29.55 -5.63
N LYS A 468 -10.82 29.95 -4.49
CA LYS A 468 -10.75 31.32 -3.94
C LYS A 468 -9.61 31.52 -2.93
N ALA A 469 -8.72 30.55 -2.77
CA ALA A 469 -7.66 30.61 -1.77
C ALA A 469 -6.30 30.20 -2.37
N ALA A 470 -5.25 30.92 -1.96
CA ALA A 470 -3.89 30.45 -2.10
C ALA A 470 -3.56 29.46 -0.98
N ILE A 471 -3.00 28.30 -1.33
CA ILE A 471 -2.60 27.27 -0.37
C ILE A 471 -1.08 27.22 -0.32
N GLY A 472 -0.52 27.28 0.89
CA GLY A 472 0.89 27.02 1.16
C GLY A 472 1.04 25.79 2.05
N LEU A 473 1.94 24.88 1.68
CA LEU A 473 2.35 23.76 2.53
C LEU A 473 3.87 23.72 2.60
N HIS A 474 4.41 23.89 3.80
CA HIS A 474 5.85 23.77 4.08
C HIS A 474 6.10 22.55 4.96
N GLY A 475 7.23 21.87 4.74
CA GLY A 475 7.69 20.74 5.55
C GLY A 475 9.05 21.00 6.19
N VAL A 476 9.34 20.33 7.31
CA VAL A 476 10.67 20.29 7.92
C VAL A 476 10.98 18.82 8.23
N ILE A 477 12.17 18.36 7.86
CA ILE A 477 12.67 17.04 8.26
C ILE A 477 13.35 17.21 9.61
N PHE A 478 12.74 16.66 10.66
CA PHE A 478 13.40 16.60 11.95
C PHE A 478 14.36 15.42 11.99
N PRO A 479 15.63 15.61 12.42
CA PRO A 479 16.61 14.52 12.51
C PRO A 479 16.23 13.48 13.57
N SER A 480 15.38 13.84 14.52
CA SER A 480 14.82 12.97 15.56
C SER A 480 13.34 13.25 15.75
N ARG A 481 12.62 12.32 16.40
CA ARG A 481 11.21 12.51 16.76
C ARG A 481 11.07 13.74 17.66
N VAL A 482 10.22 14.68 17.25
CA VAL A 482 9.90 15.87 18.06
C VAL A 482 9.02 15.42 19.22
N ASN A 483 9.58 15.35 20.42
CA ASN A 483 8.85 14.92 21.62
C ASN A 483 7.97 16.03 22.21
N LYS A 484 8.28 17.30 21.91
CA LYS A 484 7.47 18.47 22.24
C LYS A 484 7.61 19.52 21.15
N TYR A 485 6.50 20.10 20.71
CA TYR A 485 6.49 21.22 19.76
C TYR A 485 6.98 22.53 20.40
N PHE A 486 6.77 22.66 21.71
CA PHE A 486 7.22 23.78 22.53
C PHE A 486 8.50 23.36 23.28
N SER A 487 9.65 23.88 22.88
CA SER A 487 10.79 24.04 23.77
C SER A 487 10.80 25.48 24.30
N SER A 488 11.45 25.71 25.44
CA SER A 488 11.62 27.04 26.06
C SER A 488 12.30 28.08 25.15
N ASP A 489 12.80 27.65 23.99
CA ASP A 489 13.77 28.36 23.17
C ASP A 489 13.20 28.77 21.80
N ARG A 490 11.88 28.56 21.58
CA ARG A 490 11.19 29.00 20.35
C ARG A 490 9.89 29.74 20.63
N ILE A 491 9.82 30.98 20.14
CA ILE A 491 8.62 31.82 20.15
C ILE A 491 7.90 31.62 18.80
N VAL A 492 6.62 31.23 18.84
CA VAL A 492 5.76 31.12 17.65
C VAL A 492 4.78 32.28 17.65
N TYR A 493 4.83 33.11 16.60
CA TYR A 493 3.83 34.14 16.36
C TYR A 493 2.68 33.54 15.57
N ASN A 494 1.47 33.53 16.15
CA ASN A 494 0.27 33.05 15.49
C ASN A 494 -0.49 34.26 14.92
N PHE A 495 -0.52 34.38 13.58
CA PHE A 495 -1.30 35.42 12.90
C PHE A 495 -2.62 34.85 12.43
N GLN A 496 -3.63 34.81 13.30
CA GLN A 496 -5.02 34.63 12.88
C GLN A 496 -5.59 36.00 12.48
N LYS A 497 -5.44 36.38 11.21
CA LYS A 497 -6.35 37.38 10.63
C LYS A 497 -7.51 36.61 10.03
N THR A 498 -8.65 36.60 10.72
CA THR A 498 -9.93 36.16 10.14
C THR A 498 -10.13 36.95 8.84
N PHE A 499 -10.23 36.24 7.72
CA PHE A 499 -10.73 36.83 6.49
C PHE A 499 -12.13 37.39 6.80
N ARG A 500 -12.26 38.72 6.85
CA ARG A 500 -13.56 39.37 6.98
C ARG A 500 -14.38 39.03 5.73
N LYS A 501 -15.64 38.68 5.98
CA LYS A 501 -16.62 38.18 5.00
C LYS A 501 -16.76 39.04 3.76
#